data_AF-A0A8S3SKC3-F1
#
_entry.id   AF-A0A8S3SKC3-F1
#
_cell.length_a   1.000
_cell.length_b   1.000
_cell.length_c   1.000
_cell.angle_alpha   90.00
_cell.angle_beta   90.00
_cell.angle_gamma   90.00
#
_symmetry.space_group_name_H-M   'P 1'
#
loop_
_entity.id
_entity.type
_entity.pdbx_description
1 polymer ?
#
loop_
_entity_poly.entity_id
_entity_poly.type
_entity_poly.pdbx_seq_one_letter_code
_entity_poly.pdbx_strand_id
1 'polypeptide(L)'
;MGMELAKFPSELEYDGGVNYIQDMGGTNDVWFGLSSDGTPPYIYKWTDGEPTSWTYWTPDEPNAEASDRCIRLKRNENYGYATRHCSIKYDYLCSFTGSNPIVLTLNDSNVNVSYKTDVILACSYESTLPVSRIFWSFDNSVTTQTTNMGIPGNSETVIYRIDHAGPDNIGVYQCNVENIFGTERGTEVSFSIILGYPTVQTNQTTVTVLESSSFSLYCFYDGYPEVTSVVWIKNSRRIIMDTVMSDGMATIMISNAKLGDSGNYSCNVSNTQGATESSNITVEIIKVTRKCRCPCSKMGRLSAVDFSNFTKEELRQMLQPEIKKLKKNCE
;
A
#
# COMPACT_ATOMS: atom_id res chain seq x y z
N MET A 1 22.08 -7.83 29.83
CA MET A 1 21.22 -6.67 30.17
C MET A 1 22.09 -5.66 30.89
N GLY A 2 22.27 -4.47 30.30
CA GLY A 2 22.99 -3.34 30.88
C GLY A 2 22.08 -2.57 31.84
N MET A 3 21.93 -3.10 33.04
CA MET A 3 21.27 -2.38 34.13
C MET A 3 22.31 -2.13 35.21
N GLU A 4 22.40 -0.88 35.65
CA GLU A 4 23.26 -0.45 36.74
C GLU A 4 22.43 0.15 37.85
N LEU A 5 23.00 0.29 39.04
CA LEU A 5 22.35 1.03 40.10
C LEU A 5 22.20 2.50 39.69
N ALA A 6 21.03 3.07 39.95
CA ALA A 6 20.70 4.42 39.53
C ALA A 6 21.64 5.46 40.16
N LYS A 7 21.99 6.48 39.38
CA LYS A 7 22.82 7.62 39.81
C LYS A 7 22.01 8.90 39.63
N PHE A 8 22.29 9.89 40.46
CA PHE A 8 21.64 11.20 40.42
C PHE A 8 22.70 12.31 40.50
N PRO A 9 23.47 12.52 39.42
CA PRO A 9 24.53 13.54 39.44
C PRO A 9 23.99 14.98 39.45
N SER A 10 22.69 15.18 39.22
CA SER A 10 22.02 16.49 39.25
C SER A 10 20.64 16.45 39.93
N GLU A 11 20.15 17.63 40.35
CA GLU A 11 18.79 17.81 40.89
C GLU A 11 17.70 17.37 39.91
N LEU A 12 17.88 17.64 38.61
CA LEU A 12 16.92 17.25 37.57
C LEU A 12 16.75 15.73 37.48
N GLU A 13 17.85 14.96 37.53
CA GLU A 13 17.79 13.50 37.50
C GLU A 13 17.24 12.93 38.80
N TYR A 14 17.55 13.56 39.93
CA TYR A 14 16.96 13.21 41.23
C TYR A 14 15.44 13.38 41.21
N ASP A 15 14.93 14.53 40.77
CA ASP A 15 13.49 14.79 40.68
C ASP A 15 12.78 13.78 39.77
N GLY A 16 13.38 13.48 38.62
CA GLY A 16 12.89 12.43 37.71
C GLY A 16 12.84 11.05 38.36
N GLY A 17 13.90 10.67 39.07
CA GLY A 17 13.96 9.41 39.82
C GLY A 17 12.93 9.34 40.94
N VAL A 18 12.74 10.43 41.69
CA VAL A 18 11.74 10.49 42.77
C VAL A 18 10.32 10.37 42.23
N ASN A 19 9.99 11.05 41.13
CA ASN A 19 8.69 10.91 40.47
C ASN A 19 8.43 9.44 40.05
N TYR A 20 9.43 8.78 39.47
CA TYR A 20 9.33 7.36 39.10
C TYR A 20 9.10 6.44 40.32
N ILE A 21 9.80 6.68 41.43
CA ILE A 21 9.64 5.93 42.68
C ILE A 21 8.26 6.14 43.30
N GLN A 22 7.71 7.36 43.20
CA GLN A 22 6.36 7.70 43.65
C GLN A 22 5.31 6.93 42.84
N ASP A 23 5.45 6.88 41.52
CA ASP A 23 4.53 6.19 40.61
C ASP A 23 4.53 4.67 40.83
N MET A 24 5.68 4.06 41.14
CA MET A 24 5.76 2.63 41.46
C MET A 24 5.10 2.27 42.80
N GLY A 25 4.88 3.23 43.70
CA GLY A 25 4.37 2.99 45.04
C GLY A 25 5.35 2.23 45.96
N GLY A 26 4.87 1.85 47.15
CA GLY A 26 5.64 1.15 48.19
C GLY A 26 6.03 2.03 49.39
N THR A 27 6.26 1.38 50.54
CA THR A 27 6.55 2.06 51.82
C THR A 27 8.00 1.92 52.28
N ASN A 28 8.77 1.05 51.63
CA ASN A 28 10.16 0.80 51.99
C ASN A 28 11.07 1.82 51.32
N ASP A 29 12.13 2.20 52.04
CA ASP A 29 13.23 2.97 51.47
C ASP A 29 13.90 2.20 50.35
N VAL A 30 14.68 2.89 49.51
CA VAL A 30 15.22 2.32 48.27
C VAL A 30 16.72 2.55 48.21
N TRP A 31 17.46 1.49 47.87
CA TRP A 31 18.89 1.55 47.59
C TRP A 31 19.14 2.11 46.19
N PHE A 32 20.19 2.90 46.02
CA PHE A 32 20.64 3.38 44.71
C PHE A 32 22.17 3.38 44.67
N GLY A 33 22.76 3.82 43.57
CA GLY A 33 24.17 3.63 43.25
C GLY A 33 25.16 4.50 44.02
N LEU A 34 24.79 5.11 45.14
CA LEU A 34 25.69 5.95 45.94
C LEU A 34 26.21 5.19 47.16
N SER A 35 27.53 5.22 47.36
CA SER A 35 28.20 4.64 48.52
C SER A 35 29.33 5.56 49.02
N SER A 36 29.80 5.33 50.25
CA SER A 36 30.99 6.01 50.79
C SER A 36 32.20 5.08 50.78
N ASP A 37 33.39 5.64 50.54
CA ASP A 37 34.67 4.92 50.66
C ASP A 37 34.99 4.48 52.11
N GLY A 38 34.28 5.02 53.11
CA GLY A 38 34.39 4.64 54.51
C GLY A 38 35.64 5.15 55.22
N THR A 39 36.42 6.03 54.59
CA THR A 39 37.62 6.64 55.19
C THR A 39 37.42 8.14 55.38
N PRO A 40 37.54 8.68 56.60
CA PRO A 40 37.53 10.13 56.81
C PRO A 40 38.69 10.82 56.06
N PRO A 41 38.45 11.95 55.36
CA PRO A 41 37.16 12.62 55.13
C PRO A 41 36.28 11.80 54.16
N TYR A 42 35.07 11.42 54.59
CA TYR A 42 34.22 10.50 53.84
C TYR A 42 33.95 11.02 52.42
N ILE A 43 34.35 10.25 51.41
CA ILE A 43 34.11 10.57 50.00
C ILE A 43 32.96 9.71 49.50
N TYR A 44 31.93 10.35 48.97
CA TYR A 44 30.79 9.69 48.36
C TYR A 44 31.04 9.50 46.87
N LYS A 45 30.88 8.25 46.41
CA LYS A 45 31.13 7.84 45.04
C LYS A 45 29.97 7.01 44.52
N TRP A 46 29.70 7.20 43.25
CA TRP A 46 28.79 6.37 42.50
C TRP A 46 29.38 4.97 42.29
N THR A 47 28.56 4.00 41.90
CA THR A 47 28.99 2.60 41.69
C THR A 47 30.01 2.40 40.57
N ASP A 48 30.19 3.39 39.69
CA ASP A 48 31.26 3.44 38.69
C ASP A 48 32.56 4.07 39.21
N GLY A 49 32.57 4.55 40.45
CA GLY A 49 33.72 5.18 41.11
C GLY A 49 33.81 6.69 40.93
N GLU A 50 32.91 7.30 40.15
CA GLU A 50 32.88 8.76 39.96
C GLU A 50 32.49 9.45 41.28
N PRO A 51 33.15 10.57 41.65
CA PRO A 51 32.76 11.35 42.82
C PRO A 51 31.39 12.01 42.59
N THR A 52 30.62 12.21 43.66
CA THR A 52 29.38 12.96 43.54
C THR A 52 29.63 14.49 43.49
N SER A 53 28.98 15.17 42.55
CA SER A 53 28.93 16.63 42.43
C SER A 53 27.74 17.26 43.15
N TRP A 54 26.71 16.47 43.47
CA TRP A 54 25.45 16.94 44.04
C TRP A 54 24.79 15.86 44.90
N THR A 55 24.21 16.25 46.03
CA THR A 55 23.53 15.34 46.96
C THR A 55 22.39 16.07 47.66
N TYR A 56 21.34 15.34 48.03
CA TYR A 56 20.21 15.88 48.77
C TYR A 56 20.00 15.13 50.10
N TRP A 57 20.81 15.46 51.11
CA TRP A 57 20.76 14.80 52.43
C TRP A 57 19.52 15.21 53.23
N THR A 58 18.94 14.28 53.98
CA THR A 58 17.97 14.63 55.03
C THR A 58 18.64 15.40 56.16
N PRO A 59 17.89 16.16 56.98
CA PRO A 59 18.42 16.73 58.21
C PRO A 59 19.14 15.66 59.06
N ASP A 60 20.25 16.05 59.68
CA ASP A 60 21.11 15.20 60.53
C ASP A 60 21.83 14.04 59.81
N GLU A 61 21.85 14.06 58.48
CA GLU A 61 22.66 13.17 57.63
C GLU A 61 23.70 13.98 56.82
N PRO A 62 24.85 13.40 56.46
CA PRO A 62 25.26 12.03 56.79
C PRO A 62 25.75 11.88 58.24
N ASN A 63 25.26 10.89 58.99
CA ASN A 63 25.80 10.55 60.30
C ASN A 63 26.97 9.55 60.18
N ALA A 64 28.13 9.91 60.72
CA ALA A 64 29.38 9.15 60.63
C ALA A 64 29.40 7.84 61.47
N GLU A 65 28.31 7.55 62.20
CA GLU A 65 28.23 6.42 63.13
C GLU A 65 27.89 5.08 62.46
N ALA A 66 27.48 5.09 61.20
CA ALA A 66 27.21 3.86 60.46
C ALA A 66 28.53 3.25 59.96
N SER A 67 28.95 2.13 60.54
CA SER A 67 30.09 1.31 60.07
C SER A 67 29.93 0.77 58.63
N ASP A 68 28.85 1.13 57.92
CA ASP A 68 28.43 0.58 56.64
C ASP A 68 27.85 1.67 55.72
N ARG A 69 28.74 2.47 55.14
CA ARG A 69 28.94 2.91 53.74
C ARG A 69 27.80 2.97 52.67
N CYS A 70 26.57 2.50 52.88
CA CYS A 70 25.51 2.52 51.86
C CYS A 70 24.51 3.67 52.05
N ILE A 71 24.04 4.24 50.94
CA ILE A 71 23.10 5.37 50.94
C ILE A 71 21.76 4.94 50.32
N ARG A 72 20.68 5.29 51.01
CA ARG A 72 19.29 5.03 50.59
C ARG A 72 18.51 6.34 50.42
N LEU A 73 17.44 6.29 49.65
CA LEU A 73 16.41 7.33 49.61
C LEU A 73 15.36 7.07 50.69
N LYS A 74 15.14 8.05 51.59
CA LYS A 74 14.13 7.98 52.65
C LYS A 74 12.76 8.39 52.13
N ARG A 75 11.86 7.43 51.89
CA ARG A 75 10.53 7.74 51.34
C ARG A 75 9.70 8.64 52.26
N ASN A 76 9.80 8.44 53.57
CA ASN A 76 9.01 9.16 54.57
C ASN A 76 9.56 10.55 54.92
N GLU A 77 10.70 10.95 54.34
CA GLU A 77 11.34 12.25 54.58
C GLU A 77 11.71 12.92 53.26
N ASN A 78 10.68 13.14 52.43
CA ASN A 78 10.79 13.82 51.14
C ASN A 78 11.89 13.27 50.23
N TYR A 79 12.10 11.94 50.26
CA TYR A 79 13.08 11.23 49.44
C TYR A 79 14.55 11.65 49.66
N GLY A 80 14.87 12.30 50.77
CA GLY A 80 16.24 12.69 51.08
C GLY A 80 17.19 11.50 51.31
N TYR A 81 18.47 11.74 51.10
CA TYR A 81 19.55 10.77 51.20
C TYR A 81 19.86 10.53 52.67
N ALA A 82 20.04 9.27 53.03
CA ALA A 82 20.48 8.90 54.37
C ALA A 82 21.40 7.69 54.34
N THR A 83 22.31 7.66 55.31
CA THR A 83 23.20 6.50 55.50
C THR A 83 22.45 5.36 56.20
N ARG A 84 22.79 4.12 55.87
CA ARG A 84 22.22 2.93 56.53
C ARG A 84 23.08 1.70 56.31
N HIS A 85 23.03 0.76 57.26
CA HIS A 85 23.71 -0.51 57.13
C HIS A 85 23.35 -1.23 55.83
N CYS A 86 24.37 -1.55 55.03
CA CYS A 86 24.25 -2.26 53.74
C CYS A 86 23.58 -3.64 53.88
N SER A 87 23.57 -4.23 55.07
CA SER A 87 22.92 -5.52 55.37
C SER A 87 21.40 -5.45 55.42
N ILE A 88 20.82 -4.24 55.50
CA ILE A 88 19.37 -4.05 55.48
C ILE A 88 18.84 -4.29 54.07
N LYS A 89 17.79 -5.10 53.99
CA LYS A 89 17.14 -5.45 52.72
C LYS A 89 16.14 -4.37 52.33
N TYR A 90 16.50 -3.62 51.30
CA TYR A 90 15.60 -2.74 50.57
C TYR A 90 15.62 -3.10 49.09
N ASP A 91 14.63 -2.62 48.35
CA ASP A 91 14.63 -2.71 46.89
C ASP A 91 15.72 -1.81 46.31
N TYR A 92 16.24 -2.18 45.14
CA TYR A 92 17.25 -1.40 44.43
C TYR A 92 16.60 -0.63 43.29
N LEU A 93 16.91 0.66 43.22
CA LEU A 93 16.64 1.47 42.05
C LEU A 93 17.77 1.26 41.05
N CYS A 94 17.39 0.78 39.88
CA CYS A 94 18.31 0.58 38.76
C CYS A 94 18.00 1.58 37.65
N SER A 95 19.04 2.02 36.96
CA SER A 95 18.94 2.72 35.68
C SER A 95 19.30 1.78 34.54
N PHE A 96 18.62 1.94 33.40
CA PHE A 96 19.05 1.31 32.16
C PHE A 96 20.26 2.07 31.61
N THR A 97 21.32 1.36 31.23
CA THR A 97 22.36 1.91 30.37
C THR A 97 22.08 1.44 28.94
N GLY A 98 21.97 2.38 28.01
CA GLY A 98 21.63 2.07 26.64
C GLY A 98 21.75 3.25 25.69
N SER A 99 21.40 2.99 24.45
CA SER A 99 21.38 3.97 23.36
C SER A 99 20.00 3.98 22.71
N ASN A 100 19.80 4.91 21.77
CA ASN A 100 18.76 4.76 20.77
C ASN A 100 18.87 3.38 20.09
N PRO A 101 17.76 2.83 19.56
CA PRO A 101 17.79 1.63 18.73
C PRO A 101 18.70 1.84 17.52
N ILE A 102 19.28 0.78 16.98
CA ILE A 102 19.94 0.79 15.68
C ILE A 102 18.91 0.38 14.64
N VAL A 103 18.79 1.14 13.56
CA VAL A 103 17.82 0.87 12.48
C VAL A 103 18.54 0.57 11.18
N LEU A 104 18.18 -0.54 10.54
CA LEU A 104 18.70 -1.01 9.27
C LEU A 104 17.54 -1.23 8.29
N THR A 105 17.45 -0.38 7.27
CA THR A 105 16.49 -0.55 6.18
C THR A 105 17.01 -1.63 5.22
N LEU A 106 16.18 -2.61 4.87
CA LEU A 106 16.56 -3.75 4.00
C LEU A 106 16.41 -3.46 2.50
N ASN A 107 15.86 -2.30 2.16
CA ASN A 107 15.60 -1.87 0.79
C ASN A 107 16.70 -0.92 0.29
N ASP A 108 16.81 -0.78 -1.03
CA ASP A 108 17.65 0.26 -1.64
C ASP A 108 17.17 1.66 -1.23
N SER A 109 18.10 2.61 -1.14
CA SER A 109 17.86 4.05 -1.01
C SER A 109 16.92 4.60 -2.08
N ASN A 110 16.86 3.96 -3.24
CA ASN A 110 15.99 4.33 -4.35
C ASN A 110 15.21 3.09 -4.83
N VAL A 111 13.89 3.16 -4.77
CA VAL A 111 13.00 2.08 -5.19
C VAL A 111 12.15 2.56 -6.36
N ASN A 112 12.40 1.97 -7.53
CA ASN A 112 11.65 2.26 -8.75
C ASN A 112 10.69 1.09 -9.02
N VAL A 113 9.39 1.40 -9.07
CA VAL A 113 8.35 0.38 -9.07
C VAL A 113 7.49 0.49 -10.32
N SER A 114 7.09 -0.64 -10.88
CA SER A 114 6.09 -0.69 -11.94
C SER A 114 4.73 -0.19 -11.45
N TYR A 115 4.03 0.56 -12.28
CA TYR A 115 2.68 1.03 -11.97
C TYR A 115 1.71 -0.14 -11.68
N LYS A 116 0.87 0.02 -10.65
CA LYS A 116 -0.14 -0.94 -10.16
C LYS A 116 0.39 -2.28 -9.63
N THR A 117 1.67 -2.37 -9.28
CA THR A 117 2.20 -3.56 -8.58
C THR A 117 2.22 -3.39 -7.07
N ASP A 118 2.07 -4.48 -6.33
CA ASP A 118 2.22 -4.50 -4.87
C ASP A 118 3.70 -4.39 -4.48
N VAL A 119 3.98 -3.62 -3.43
CA VAL A 119 5.34 -3.39 -2.91
C VAL A 119 5.39 -3.59 -1.41
N ILE A 120 6.50 -4.13 -0.95
CA ILE A 120 6.81 -4.27 0.47
C ILE A 120 8.08 -3.49 0.77
N LEU A 121 8.00 -2.57 1.73
CA LEU A 121 9.16 -1.97 2.36
C LEU A 121 9.47 -2.69 3.66
N ALA A 122 10.73 -3.02 3.91
CA ALA A 122 11.14 -3.75 5.10
C ALA A 122 12.22 -2.99 5.87
N CYS A 123 12.06 -3.00 7.19
CA CYS A 123 12.93 -2.34 8.15
C CYS A 123 13.26 -3.34 9.24
N SER A 124 14.55 -3.51 9.53
CA SER A 124 15.03 -4.27 10.67
C SER A 124 15.63 -3.33 11.70
N TYR A 125 15.53 -3.68 12.97
CA TYR A 125 16.16 -2.90 14.02
C TYR A 125 16.83 -3.81 15.03
N GLU A 126 17.78 -3.26 15.78
CA GLU A 126 18.40 -3.88 16.94
C GLU A 126 18.34 -2.91 18.12
N SER A 127 17.92 -3.36 19.29
CA SER A 127 17.91 -2.56 20.50
C SER A 127 18.29 -3.40 21.72
N THR A 128 19.12 -2.84 22.59
CA THR A 128 19.45 -3.46 23.88
C THR A 128 18.37 -3.25 24.94
N LEU A 129 17.34 -2.46 24.61
CA LEU A 129 16.22 -2.08 25.48
C LEU A 129 14.89 -2.33 24.77
N PRO A 130 13.78 -2.45 25.51
CA PRO A 130 12.46 -2.59 24.92
C PRO A 130 12.11 -1.40 24.01
N VAL A 131 11.69 -1.69 22.79
CA VAL A 131 11.14 -0.71 21.87
C VAL A 131 9.70 -0.40 22.27
N SER A 132 9.36 0.88 22.33
CA SER A 132 8.04 1.39 22.70
C SER A 132 7.12 1.63 21.51
N ARG A 133 7.70 1.98 20.35
CA ARG A 133 6.93 2.29 19.14
C ARG A 133 7.76 2.07 17.88
N ILE A 134 7.12 1.53 16.84
CA ILE A 134 7.67 1.46 15.48
C ILE A 134 6.66 2.05 14.51
N PHE A 135 7.11 2.95 13.65
CA PHE A 135 6.24 3.60 12.68
C PHE A 135 6.97 4.00 11.41
N TRP A 136 6.24 3.99 10.30
CA TRP A 136 6.71 4.54 9.04
C TRP A 136 6.28 5.99 8.90
N SER A 137 7.14 6.82 8.32
CA SER A 137 6.83 8.15 7.85
C SER A 137 6.87 8.20 6.32
N PHE A 138 5.92 8.92 5.74
CA PHE A 138 5.83 9.27 4.33
C PHE A 138 5.89 10.78 4.21
N ASP A 139 6.88 11.31 3.48
CA ASP A 139 7.14 12.75 3.34
C ASP A 139 7.09 13.51 4.68
N ASN A 140 7.85 13.00 5.66
CA ASN A 140 7.94 13.50 7.04
C ASN A 140 6.66 13.41 7.87
N SER A 141 5.59 12.81 7.34
CA SER A 141 4.32 12.60 8.05
C SER A 141 4.19 11.16 8.51
N VAL A 142 3.80 10.95 9.76
CA VAL A 142 3.60 9.60 10.30
C VAL A 142 2.42 8.92 9.60
N THR A 143 2.64 7.69 9.13
CA THR A 143 1.63 6.89 8.45
C THR A 143 0.72 6.16 9.44
N THR A 144 -0.42 5.65 8.95
CA THR A 144 -1.37 4.86 9.75
C THR A 144 -0.85 3.47 10.09
N GLN A 145 0.15 2.94 9.36
CA GLN A 145 0.83 1.68 9.68
C GLN A 145 1.85 1.92 10.80
N THR A 146 1.32 2.10 12.01
CA THR A 146 2.09 2.19 13.26
C THR A 146 1.82 0.94 14.09
N THR A 147 2.87 0.30 14.56
CA THR A 147 2.76 -0.82 15.51
C THR A 147 3.23 -0.33 16.87
N ASN A 148 2.29 -0.15 17.80
CA ASN A 148 2.60 0.07 19.21
C ASN A 148 2.87 -1.31 19.83
N MET A 149 4.14 -1.69 19.93
CA MET A 149 4.51 -2.98 20.52
C MET A 149 4.89 -2.80 21.99
N GLY A 150 4.14 -3.47 22.88
CA GLY A 150 4.56 -3.74 24.25
C GLY A 150 5.28 -5.09 24.38
N ILE A 151 5.99 -5.53 23.33
CA ILE A 151 6.53 -6.90 23.23
C ILE A 151 8.05 -6.88 23.46
N PRO A 152 8.59 -7.81 24.26
CA PRO A 152 10.03 -7.93 24.48
C PRO A 152 10.69 -8.60 23.26
N GLY A 153 11.25 -7.79 22.36
CA GLY A 153 12.05 -8.23 21.22
C GLY A 153 13.15 -7.23 20.92
N ASN A 154 14.41 -7.65 21.08
CA ASN A 154 15.60 -6.81 20.85
C ASN A 154 15.97 -6.70 19.38
N SER A 155 15.30 -7.45 18.49
CA SER A 155 15.48 -7.38 17.05
C SER A 155 14.25 -7.95 16.32
N GLU A 156 13.70 -7.20 15.36
CA GLU A 156 12.57 -7.65 14.55
C GLU A 156 12.61 -6.98 13.17
N THR A 157 11.97 -7.61 12.17
CA THR A 157 11.74 -7.00 10.85
C THR A 157 10.28 -6.61 10.72
N VAL A 158 10.03 -5.33 10.46
CA VAL A 158 8.71 -4.74 10.27
C VAL A 158 8.53 -4.38 8.80
N ILE A 159 7.33 -4.67 8.28
CA ILE A 159 6.97 -4.45 6.88
C ILE A 159 5.95 -3.32 6.72
N TYR A 160 6.08 -2.54 5.65
CA TYR A 160 5.10 -1.58 5.17
C TYR A 160 4.64 -2.00 3.78
N ARG A 161 3.34 -2.26 3.64
CA ARG A 161 2.76 -2.73 2.37
C ARG A 161 2.11 -1.57 1.61
N ILE A 162 2.40 -1.48 0.32
CA ILE A 162 1.76 -0.60 -0.64
C ILE A 162 1.08 -1.50 -1.67
N ASP A 163 -0.25 -1.51 -1.67
CA ASP A 163 -1.02 -2.27 -2.65
C ASP A 163 -1.27 -1.43 -3.91
N HIS A 164 -1.12 -2.02 -5.08
CA HIS A 164 -1.35 -1.37 -6.38
C HIS A 164 -0.66 0.00 -6.50
N ALA A 165 0.67 0.04 -6.37
CA ALA A 165 1.43 1.28 -6.30
C ALA A 165 1.12 2.27 -7.44
N GLY A 166 0.81 3.51 -7.06
CA GLY A 166 0.41 4.58 -7.98
C GLY A 166 1.10 5.91 -7.68
N PRO A 167 0.70 6.98 -8.38
CA PRO A 167 1.32 8.31 -8.26
C PRO A 167 1.24 8.89 -6.84
N ASP A 168 0.15 8.60 -6.12
CA ASP A 168 -0.06 9.05 -4.74
C ASP A 168 0.90 8.42 -3.73
N ASN A 169 1.63 7.37 -4.14
CA ASN A 169 2.62 6.71 -3.31
C ASN A 169 4.05 7.22 -3.56
N ILE A 170 4.26 8.10 -4.53
CA ILE A 170 5.58 8.69 -4.83
C ILE A 170 5.99 9.63 -3.70
N GLY A 171 7.20 9.44 -3.17
CA GLY A 171 7.71 10.26 -2.07
C GLY A 171 8.82 9.54 -1.31
N VAL A 172 9.10 10.02 -0.10
CA VAL A 172 10.17 9.49 0.76
C VAL A 172 9.57 8.71 1.92
N TYR A 173 9.94 7.43 2.02
CA TYR A 173 9.56 6.56 3.12
C TYR A 173 10.70 6.40 4.10
N GLN A 174 10.41 6.41 5.39
CA GLN A 174 11.41 6.20 6.43
C GLN A 174 10.80 5.42 7.60
N CYS A 175 11.54 4.42 8.07
CA CYS A 175 11.19 3.65 9.25
C CYS A 175 11.76 4.34 10.49
N ASN A 176 10.96 4.45 11.55
CA ASN A 176 11.34 5.10 12.81
C ASN A 176 11.09 4.13 13.96
N VAL A 177 12.07 4.02 14.87
CA VAL A 177 12.03 3.09 16.00
C VAL A 177 12.33 3.86 17.27
N GLU A 178 11.44 3.74 18.26
CA GLU A 178 11.48 4.54 19.48
C GLU A 178 11.62 3.65 20.72
N ASN A 179 12.60 3.94 21.57
CA ASN A 179 12.72 3.39 22.92
C ASN A 179 12.76 4.51 23.96
N ILE A 180 12.97 4.16 25.23
CA ILE A 180 13.02 5.12 26.34
C ILE A 180 14.13 6.19 26.22
N PHE A 181 15.14 5.98 25.37
CA PHE A 181 16.23 6.94 25.13
C PHE A 181 15.96 7.87 23.95
N GLY A 182 15.01 7.51 23.07
CA GLY A 182 14.60 8.35 21.97
C GLY A 182 14.23 7.56 20.74
N THR A 183 14.12 8.29 19.63
CA THR A 183 13.78 7.74 18.32
C THR A 183 15.00 7.73 17.42
N GLU A 184 15.31 6.57 16.86
CA GLU A 184 16.25 6.45 15.75
C GLU A 184 15.50 6.37 14.43
N ARG A 185 16.06 7.01 13.40
CA ARG A 185 15.49 7.02 12.05
C ARG A 185 16.32 6.15 11.14
N GLY A 186 15.66 5.27 10.40
CA GLY A 186 16.29 4.50 9.34
C GLY A 186 16.66 5.37 8.15
N THR A 187 17.34 4.76 7.16
CA THR A 187 17.64 5.42 5.90
C THR A 187 16.36 5.80 5.16
N GLU A 188 16.34 7.00 4.59
CA GLU A 188 15.28 7.45 3.69
C GLU A 188 15.28 6.62 2.40
N VAL A 189 14.09 6.14 2.03
CA VAL A 189 13.85 5.38 0.80
C VAL A 189 13.05 6.27 -0.14
N SER A 190 13.70 6.71 -1.22
CA SER A 190 13.04 7.45 -2.31
C SER A 190 12.25 6.47 -3.16
N PHE A 191 10.92 6.61 -3.17
CA PHE A 191 10.01 5.75 -3.91
C PHE A 191 9.49 6.47 -5.15
N SER A 192 9.63 5.82 -6.31
CA SER A 192 9.14 6.36 -7.58
C SER A 192 8.43 5.29 -8.41
N ILE A 193 7.52 5.73 -9.28
CA ILE A 193 6.86 4.88 -10.26
C ILE A 193 7.59 4.99 -11.60
N ILE A 194 7.93 3.84 -12.19
CA ILE A 194 8.54 3.74 -13.51
C ILE A 194 7.57 4.30 -14.56
N LEU A 195 8.06 5.25 -15.35
CA LEU A 195 7.31 5.81 -16.46
C LEU A 195 7.31 4.82 -17.63
N GLY A 196 6.12 4.51 -18.16
CA GLY A 196 5.95 3.54 -19.23
C GLY A 196 5.06 4.02 -20.37
N TYR A 197 5.10 3.29 -21.47
CA TYR A 197 4.13 3.42 -22.56
C TYR A 197 2.74 3.01 -22.06
N PRO A 198 1.66 3.60 -22.60
CA PRO A 198 0.32 3.20 -22.21
C PRO A 198 0.04 1.78 -22.70
N THR A 199 -0.72 1.03 -21.92
CA THR A 199 -1.31 -0.24 -22.34
C THR A 199 -2.65 0.04 -23.00
N VAL A 200 -2.98 -0.72 -24.05
CA VAL A 200 -4.28 -0.62 -24.72
C VAL A 200 -4.74 -1.97 -25.21
N GLN A 201 -6.03 -2.25 -25.06
CA GLN A 201 -6.69 -3.46 -25.51
C GLN A 201 -8.09 -3.14 -26.04
N THR A 202 -8.62 -4.04 -26.87
CA THR A 202 -10.02 -4.04 -27.28
C THR A 202 -10.62 -5.42 -27.01
N ASN A 203 -11.88 -5.45 -26.61
CA ASN A 203 -12.64 -6.69 -26.42
C ASN A 203 -13.42 -7.10 -27.68
N GLN A 204 -13.32 -6.34 -28.78
CA GLN A 204 -14.00 -6.61 -30.04
C GLN A 204 -13.00 -7.15 -31.07
N THR A 205 -13.20 -8.38 -31.54
CA THR A 205 -12.41 -8.91 -32.67
C THR A 205 -13.10 -8.66 -34.00
N THR A 206 -14.42 -8.87 -34.06
CA THR A 206 -15.24 -8.68 -35.26
C THR A 206 -16.58 -8.03 -34.90
N VAL A 207 -17.02 -7.06 -35.70
CA VAL A 207 -18.28 -6.34 -35.55
C VAL A 207 -19.02 -6.35 -36.88
N THR A 208 -20.12 -7.10 -36.93
CA THR A 208 -20.98 -7.20 -38.12
C THR A 208 -22.20 -6.30 -37.95
N VAL A 209 -22.45 -5.40 -38.90
CA VAL A 209 -23.48 -4.36 -38.79
C VAL A 209 -24.28 -4.29 -40.07
N LEU A 210 -25.59 -4.07 -39.96
CA LEU A 210 -26.44 -3.85 -41.13
C LEU A 210 -26.24 -2.43 -41.69
N GLU A 211 -26.26 -2.29 -43.01
CA GLU A 211 -26.28 -0.98 -43.68
C GLU A 211 -27.40 -0.10 -43.09
N SER A 212 -27.12 1.18 -42.87
CA SER A 212 -27.98 2.18 -42.21
C SER A 212 -28.19 2.03 -40.70
N SER A 213 -27.63 1.01 -40.05
CA SER A 213 -27.61 0.90 -38.58
C SER A 213 -26.48 1.72 -37.95
N SER A 214 -26.48 1.86 -36.63
CA SER A 214 -25.39 2.47 -35.87
C SER A 214 -24.65 1.43 -35.04
N PHE A 215 -23.36 1.64 -34.80
CA PHE A 215 -22.53 0.76 -33.97
C PHE A 215 -21.43 1.55 -33.25
N SER A 216 -20.83 0.94 -32.22
CA SER A 216 -19.75 1.54 -31.45
C SER A 216 -18.54 0.63 -31.39
N LEU A 217 -17.36 1.25 -31.36
CA LEU A 217 -16.09 0.59 -31.13
C LEU A 217 -15.49 1.05 -29.81
N TYR A 218 -14.89 0.11 -29.08
CA TYR A 218 -14.37 0.33 -27.73
C TYR A 218 -12.88 -0.03 -27.64
N CYS A 219 -12.16 0.82 -26.91
CA CYS A 219 -10.81 0.57 -26.47
C CYS A 219 -10.66 0.84 -24.98
N PHE A 220 -9.94 -0.05 -24.30
CA PHE A 220 -9.59 0.06 -22.90
C PHE A 220 -8.11 0.35 -22.81
N TYR A 221 -7.73 1.35 -22.05
CA TYR A 221 -6.35 1.78 -21.90
C TYR A 221 -6.04 2.11 -20.45
N ASP A 222 -4.77 1.98 -20.11
CA ASP A 222 -4.26 2.28 -18.78
C ASP A 222 -2.76 2.58 -18.88
N GLY A 223 -2.23 3.36 -17.94
CA GLY A 223 -0.79 3.63 -17.91
C GLY A 223 -0.43 4.84 -17.08
N TYR A 224 0.84 4.87 -16.69
CA TYR A 224 1.45 6.01 -16.02
C TYR A 224 2.73 6.41 -16.78
N PRO A 225 2.90 7.70 -17.17
CA PRO A 225 1.99 8.84 -16.99
C PRO A 225 0.62 8.66 -17.67
N GLU A 226 -0.36 9.42 -17.20
CA GLU A 226 -1.74 9.34 -17.70
C GLU A 226 -1.81 9.53 -19.23
N VAL A 227 -2.80 8.86 -19.82
CA VAL A 227 -3.06 8.93 -21.26
C VAL A 227 -3.52 10.33 -21.63
N THR A 228 -2.85 10.91 -22.63
CA THR A 228 -3.08 12.28 -23.08
C THR A 228 -3.88 12.36 -24.37
N SER A 229 -3.84 11.32 -25.21
CA SER A 229 -4.65 11.28 -26.44
C SER A 229 -4.96 9.86 -26.92
N VAL A 230 -6.11 9.73 -27.57
CA VAL A 230 -6.56 8.53 -28.27
C VAL A 230 -6.91 8.88 -29.71
N VAL A 231 -6.38 8.12 -30.65
CA VAL A 231 -6.52 8.33 -32.09
C VAL A 231 -6.99 7.04 -32.74
N TRP A 232 -8.09 7.10 -33.50
CA TRP A 232 -8.57 5.94 -34.24
C TRP A 232 -7.86 5.80 -35.59
N ILE A 233 -7.52 4.57 -35.91
CA ILE A 233 -6.88 4.16 -37.15
C ILE A 233 -7.85 3.23 -37.88
N LYS A 234 -8.08 3.47 -39.16
CA LYS A 234 -8.83 2.59 -40.06
C LYS A 234 -7.97 2.26 -41.26
N ASN A 235 -7.74 0.97 -41.52
CA ASN A 235 -6.91 0.49 -42.64
C ASN A 235 -5.56 1.24 -42.71
N SER A 236 -4.87 1.34 -41.56
CA SER A 236 -3.57 2.03 -41.40
C SER A 236 -3.60 3.54 -41.63
N ARG A 237 -4.77 4.18 -41.64
CA ARG A 237 -4.91 5.64 -41.75
C ARG A 237 -5.65 6.20 -40.54
N ARG A 238 -5.13 7.30 -40.00
CA ARG A 238 -5.81 8.07 -38.96
C ARG A 238 -7.17 8.55 -39.48
N ILE A 239 -8.21 8.35 -38.68
CA ILE A 239 -9.55 8.90 -38.89
C ILE A 239 -9.88 9.90 -37.77
N ILE A 240 -10.68 10.90 -38.10
CA ILE A 240 -11.17 11.89 -37.13
C ILE A 240 -12.59 11.49 -36.78
N MET A 241 -12.82 11.19 -35.51
CA MET A 241 -14.11 10.78 -34.96
C MET A 241 -14.32 11.44 -33.61
N ASP A 242 -15.58 11.72 -33.28
CA ASP A 242 -15.96 12.18 -31.95
C ASP A 242 -15.72 11.03 -30.95
N THR A 243 -14.58 11.10 -30.27
CA THR A 243 -14.12 10.07 -29.33
C THR A 243 -14.53 10.48 -27.92
N VAL A 244 -15.36 9.67 -27.28
CA VAL A 244 -15.73 9.84 -25.88
C VAL A 244 -14.74 9.08 -25.02
N MET A 245 -14.05 9.76 -24.11
CA MET A 245 -13.09 9.18 -23.18
C MET A 245 -13.62 9.29 -21.75
N SER A 246 -13.63 8.17 -21.02
CA SER A 246 -14.02 8.11 -19.61
C SER A 246 -13.36 6.90 -18.95
N ASP A 247 -12.76 7.09 -17.78
CA ASP A 247 -12.24 6.02 -16.89
C ASP A 247 -11.47 4.90 -17.60
N GLY A 248 -10.46 5.26 -18.42
CA GLY A 248 -9.65 4.28 -19.13
C GLY A 248 -10.35 3.62 -20.31
N MET A 249 -11.49 4.16 -20.77
CA MET A 249 -12.19 3.68 -21.96
C MET A 249 -12.34 4.81 -22.99
N ALA A 250 -12.10 4.48 -24.25
CA ALA A 250 -12.36 5.33 -25.40
C ALA A 250 -13.41 4.67 -26.30
N THR A 251 -14.42 5.45 -26.71
CA THR A 251 -15.52 4.98 -27.54
C THR A 251 -15.72 5.91 -28.73
N ILE A 252 -15.94 5.33 -29.92
CA ILE A 252 -16.51 6.04 -31.06
C ILE A 252 -17.83 5.41 -31.46
N MET A 253 -18.78 6.23 -31.90
CA MET A 253 -20.06 5.81 -32.45
C MET A 253 -20.11 6.16 -33.93
N ILE A 254 -20.41 5.18 -34.78
CA ILE A 254 -20.59 5.37 -36.22
C ILE A 254 -22.08 5.16 -36.50
N SER A 255 -22.75 6.24 -36.89
CA SER A 255 -24.17 6.24 -37.24
C SER A 255 -24.39 6.09 -38.74
N ASN A 256 -25.52 5.48 -39.13
CA ASN A 256 -25.91 5.32 -40.54
C ASN A 256 -24.79 4.65 -41.37
N ALA A 257 -24.42 3.44 -40.93
CA ALA A 257 -23.30 2.68 -41.48
C ALA A 257 -23.42 2.45 -42.98
N LYS A 258 -22.35 2.72 -43.71
CA LYS A 258 -22.22 2.55 -45.17
C LYS A 258 -21.31 1.37 -45.47
N LEU A 259 -21.43 0.75 -46.64
CA LEU A 259 -20.54 -0.34 -47.06
C LEU A 259 -19.04 0.01 -46.93
N GLY A 260 -18.68 1.27 -47.22
CA GLY A 260 -17.31 1.79 -47.08
C GLY A 260 -16.82 1.91 -45.64
N ASP A 261 -17.68 1.76 -44.63
CA ASP A 261 -17.30 1.71 -43.21
C ASP A 261 -16.69 0.36 -42.82
N SER A 262 -16.75 -0.65 -43.69
CA SER A 262 -16.05 -1.91 -43.49
C SER A 262 -14.52 -1.71 -43.49
N GLY A 263 -13.81 -2.50 -42.70
CA GLY A 263 -12.35 -2.45 -42.59
C GLY A 263 -11.83 -2.81 -41.22
N ASN A 264 -10.52 -2.70 -41.05
CA ASN A 264 -9.85 -2.95 -39.78
C ASN A 264 -9.67 -1.62 -39.03
N TYR A 265 -10.18 -1.59 -37.80
CA TYR A 265 -10.09 -0.45 -36.90
C TYR A 265 -9.17 -0.79 -35.73
N SER A 266 -8.39 0.18 -35.29
CA SER A 266 -7.58 0.09 -34.07
C SER A 266 -7.57 1.47 -33.43
N CYS A 267 -7.25 1.51 -32.14
CA CYS A 267 -7.01 2.76 -31.44
C CYS A 267 -5.53 2.85 -31.06
N ASN A 268 -4.95 3.99 -31.35
CA ASN A 268 -3.60 4.35 -30.97
C ASN A 268 -3.68 5.32 -29.79
N VAL A 269 -3.15 4.91 -28.65
CA VAL A 269 -3.22 5.60 -27.37
C VAL A 269 -1.83 6.10 -27.00
N SER A 270 -1.71 7.35 -26.51
CA SER A 270 -0.41 7.93 -26.20
C SER A 270 -0.36 8.74 -24.91
N ASN A 271 0.80 8.72 -24.28
CA ASN A 271 1.19 9.56 -23.15
C ASN A 271 2.55 10.22 -23.44
N THR A 272 3.16 10.84 -22.43
CA THR A 272 4.46 11.52 -22.58
C THR A 272 5.63 10.58 -22.90
N GLN A 273 5.49 9.27 -22.68
CA GLN A 273 6.53 8.28 -22.96
C GLN A 273 6.43 7.69 -24.37
N GLY A 274 5.27 7.76 -24.99
CA GLY A 274 5.07 7.28 -26.35
C GLY A 274 3.65 6.84 -26.62
N ALA A 275 3.50 5.98 -27.63
CA ALA A 275 2.21 5.54 -28.14
C ALA A 275 2.16 4.02 -28.30
N THR A 276 0.98 3.44 -28.12
CA THR A 276 0.72 2.01 -28.30
C THR A 276 -0.60 1.83 -29.04
N GLU A 277 -0.62 0.92 -30.01
CA GLU A 277 -1.78 0.63 -30.84
C GLU A 277 -2.42 -0.70 -30.41
N SER A 278 -3.75 -0.72 -30.35
CA SER A 278 -4.51 -1.93 -30.04
C SER A 278 -4.43 -2.96 -31.17
N SER A 279 -4.83 -4.19 -30.85
CA SER A 279 -5.23 -5.16 -31.89
C SER A 279 -6.34 -4.63 -32.78
N ASN A 280 -6.43 -5.16 -34.00
CA ASN A 280 -7.46 -4.80 -34.97
C ASN A 280 -8.84 -5.34 -34.59
N ILE A 281 -9.86 -4.50 -34.77
CA ILE A 281 -11.29 -4.81 -34.79
C ILE A 281 -11.73 -4.87 -36.25
N THR A 282 -12.21 -6.03 -36.71
CA THR A 282 -12.70 -6.19 -38.09
C THR A 282 -14.17 -5.78 -38.16
N VAL A 283 -14.48 -4.72 -38.91
CA VAL A 283 -15.87 -4.28 -39.12
C VAL A 283 -16.36 -4.75 -40.49
N GLU A 284 -17.52 -5.41 -40.51
CA GLU A 284 -18.18 -5.86 -41.75
C GLU A 284 -19.59 -5.27 -41.83
N ILE A 285 -19.83 -4.45 -42.86
CA ILE A 285 -21.15 -3.86 -43.11
C ILE A 285 -21.90 -4.71 -44.14
N ILE A 286 -23.02 -5.31 -43.72
CA ILE A 286 -23.83 -6.19 -44.56
C ILE A 286 -25.04 -5.42 -45.10
N LYS A 287 -25.17 -5.44 -46.43
CA LYS A 287 -26.37 -4.97 -47.11
C LYS A 287 -27.38 -6.11 -47.23
N VAL A 288 -28.56 -5.93 -46.64
CA VAL A 288 -29.68 -6.85 -46.87
C VAL A 288 -30.34 -6.49 -48.18
N THR A 289 -29.91 -7.10 -49.28
CA THR A 289 -30.69 -7.07 -50.52
C THR A 289 -31.92 -7.95 -50.34
N ARG A 290 -33.11 -7.35 -50.29
CA ARG A 290 -34.35 -8.11 -50.47
C ARG A 290 -34.39 -8.68 -51.88
N LYS A 291 -33.83 -9.87 -52.12
CA LYS A 291 -34.27 -10.69 -53.27
C LYS A 291 -35.59 -11.35 -52.84
N CYS A 292 -36.71 -10.68 -53.11
CA CYS A 292 -37.99 -11.37 -53.20
C CYS A 292 -38.62 -11.10 -54.57
N ARG A 293 -38.69 -12.14 -55.41
CA ARG A 293 -39.74 -12.30 -56.42
C ARG A 293 -40.16 -13.77 -56.44
N CYS A 294 -41.22 -14.11 -55.69
CA CYS A 294 -42.09 -15.20 -56.13
C CYS A 294 -42.99 -14.65 -57.24
N PRO A 295 -43.01 -15.23 -58.45
CA PRO A 295 -43.90 -14.80 -59.51
C PRO A 295 -45.30 -15.38 -59.29
N CYS A 296 -46.12 -14.76 -58.43
CA CYS A 296 -47.55 -15.09 -58.37
C CYS A 296 -48.30 -14.77 -59.68
N SER A 297 -47.67 -14.03 -60.62
CA SER A 297 -48.24 -13.69 -61.92
C SER A 297 -48.05 -14.75 -63.02
N LYS A 298 -47.34 -15.87 -62.74
CA LYS A 298 -47.22 -17.01 -63.67
C LYS A 298 -47.98 -18.26 -63.24
N MET A 299 -48.64 -18.26 -62.08
CA MET A 299 -49.65 -19.26 -61.77
C MET A 299 -50.95 -18.82 -62.46
N GLY A 300 -51.20 -19.32 -63.66
CA GLY A 300 -52.52 -19.23 -64.28
C GLY A 300 -53.59 -19.72 -63.30
N ARG A 301 -54.83 -19.20 -63.42
CA ARG A 301 -56.00 -19.56 -62.59
C ARG A 301 -55.95 -21.04 -62.18
N LEU A 302 -55.47 -21.32 -60.98
CA LEU A 302 -55.68 -22.61 -60.35
C LEU A 302 -57.14 -22.56 -59.90
N SER A 303 -57.99 -23.31 -60.59
CA SER A 303 -59.30 -23.69 -60.07
C SER A 303 -59.09 -24.15 -58.63
N ALA A 304 -59.86 -23.60 -57.69
CA ALA A 304 -59.77 -23.93 -56.28
C ALA A 304 -59.75 -25.45 -56.10
N VAL A 305 -58.59 -26.00 -55.74
CA VAL A 305 -58.45 -27.41 -55.38
C VAL A 305 -58.78 -27.48 -53.90
N ASP A 306 -59.81 -28.26 -53.55
CA ASP A 306 -60.14 -28.54 -52.16
C ASP A 306 -59.09 -29.49 -51.58
N PHE A 307 -58.27 -28.97 -50.67
CA PHE A 307 -57.16 -29.71 -50.06
C PHE A 307 -57.58 -30.48 -48.80
N SER A 308 -58.86 -30.44 -48.41
CA SER A 308 -59.36 -31.09 -47.19
C SER A 308 -59.29 -32.63 -47.22
N ASN A 309 -59.15 -33.22 -48.41
CA ASN A 309 -59.11 -34.68 -48.60
C ASN A 309 -57.71 -35.27 -48.83
N PHE A 310 -56.64 -34.48 -48.72
CA PHE A 310 -55.28 -34.98 -48.90
C PHE A 310 -54.55 -35.09 -47.57
N THR A 311 -53.83 -36.19 -47.39
CA THR A 311 -52.89 -36.32 -46.27
C THR A 311 -51.68 -35.41 -46.48
N LYS A 312 -50.99 -35.07 -45.38
CA LYS A 312 -49.82 -34.18 -45.39
C LYS A 312 -48.70 -34.68 -46.30
N GLU A 313 -48.60 -35.98 -46.50
CA GLU A 313 -47.57 -36.64 -47.31
C GLU A 313 -47.93 -36.64 -48.79
N GLU A 314 -49.22 -36.75 -49.13
CA GLU A 314 -49.74 -36.58 -50.50
C GLU A 314 -49.57 -35.14 -50.98
N LEU A 315 -49.89 -34.15 -50.14
CA LEU A 315 -49.62 -32.73 -50.42
C LEU A 315 -48.13 -32.47 -50.66
N ARG A 316 -47.26 -33.14 -49.89
CA ARG A 316 -45.81 -33.03 -50.02
C ARG A 316 -45.32 -33.56 -51.35
N GLN A 317 -45.85 -34.69 -51.83
CA GLN A 317 -45.51 -35.25 -53.13
C GLN A 317 -46.06 -34.41 -54.29
N MET A 318 -47.26 -33.85 -54.16
CA MET A 318 -47.87 -32.98 -55.19
C MET A 318 -47.13 -31.65 -55.35
N LEU A 319 -46.66 -31.05 -54.26
CA LEU A 319 -45.97 -29.75 -54.28
C LEU A 319 -44.47 -29.88 -54.55
N GLN A 320 -43.86 -31.05 -54.35
CA GLN A 320 -42.42 -31.27 -54.54
C GLN A 320 -41.87 -30.90 -55.93
N PRO A 321 -42.54 -31.24 -57.05
CA PRO A 321 -42.09 -30.86 -58.39
C PRO A 321 -42.11 -29.35 -58.62
N GLU A 322 -43.14 -28.65 -58.11
CA GLU A 322 -43.29 -27.20 -58.21
C GLU A 322 -42.28 -26.47 -57.31
N ILE A 323 -42.03 -26.97 -56.10
CA ILE A 323 -40.96 -26.47 -55.21
C ILE A 323 -39.58 -26.68 -55.85
N LYS A 324 -39.33 -27.81 -56.54
CA LYS A 324 -38.09 -28.04 -57.30
C LYS A 324 -37.94 -27.07 -58.48
N LYS A 325 -39.02 -26.76 -59.20
CA LYS A 325 -39.00 -25.73 -60.27
C LYS A 325 -38.73 -24.33 -59.72
N LEU A 326 -39.29 -23.99 -58.55
CA LEU A 326 -39.06 -22.70 -57.89
C LEU A 326 -37.61 -22.56 -57.40
N LYS A 327 -37.02 -23.62 -56.85
CA LYS A 327 -35.60 -23.64 -56.44
C LYS A 327 -34.63 -23.43 -57.61
N LYS A 328 -34.98 -23.84 -58.83
CA LYS A 328 -34.11 -23.71 -60.01
C LYS A 328 -34.03 -22.28 -60.58
N ASN A 329 -34.92 -21.38 -60.15
CA ASN A 329 -35.02 -20.00 -60.63
C ASN A 329 -34.59 -18.95 -59.58
N CYS A 330 -33.98 -19.38 -58.47
CA CYS A 330 -33.51 -18.51 -57.40
C CYS A 330 -32.05 -18.84 -57.07
N GLU A 331 -31.13 -18.42 -57.95
CA GLU A 331 -29.73 -18.12 -57.63
C GLU A 331 -29.50 -16.59 -57.78
#